data_AF-A0A2S9H1Y4-F1
#
_entry.id   AF-A0A2S9H1Y4-F1
#
_cell.length_a   1.000
_cell.length_b   1.000
_cell.length_c   1.000
_cell.angle_alpha   90.00
_cell.angle_beta   90.00
_cell.angle_gamma   90.00
#
_symmetry.space_group_name_H-M   'P 1'
#
loop_
_entity.id
_entity.type
_entity.pdbx_description
1 polymer ?
#
loop_
_entity_poly.entity_id
_entity_poly.type
_entity_poly.pdbx_seq_one_letter_code
_entity_poly.pdbx_strand_id
1 'polypeptide(L)'
;MATTAPYPGSGLMVKTAQAFEEGGKELFDREEALRKELAAGGSSDPTKLAEYQALISEISILRNAQSSTVKAFKDMDATIVANFR
;
A
#
# COMPACT_ATOMS: atom_id res chain seq x y z
N MET A 1 -26.18 24.77 -15.12
CA MET A 1 -25.17 23.70 -15.33
C MET A 1 -24.88 23.10 -13.96
N ALA A 2 -25.37 21.90 -13.67
CA ALA A 2 -25.16 21.27 -12.37
C ALA A 2 -23.70 20.79 -12.28
N THR A 3 -22.91 21.44 -11.45
CA THR A 3 -21.57 20.99 -11.07
C THR A 3 -21.73 19.75 -10.19
N THR A 4 -21.66 18.57 -10.80
CA THR A 4 -21.60 17.30 -10.07
C THR A 4 -20.30 17.31 -9.26
N ALA A 5 -20.41 17.41 -7.94
CA ALA A 5 -19.27 17.22 -7.06
C ALA A 5 -18.58 15.90 -7.43
N PRO A 6 -17.23 15.85 -7.56
CA PRO A 6 -16.53 14.61 -7.84
C PRO A 6 -16.95 13.56 -6.80
N TYR A 7 -17.34 12.36 -7.27
CA TYR A 7 -17.81 11.28 -6.41
C TYR A 7 -16.79 11.08 -5.27
N PRO A 8 -17.20 11.12 -3.99
CA PRO A 8 -16.29 11.13 -2.84
C PRO A 8 -15.53 9.81 -2.63
N GLY A 9 -15.56 8.91 -3.61
CA GLY A 9 -14.61 7.81 -3.73
C GLY A 9 -14.75 6.76 -2.64
N SER A 10 -15.96 6.24 -2.37
CA SER A 10 -16.13 5.09 -1.47
C SER A 10 -16.24 3.75 -2.22
N GLY A 11 -15.74 3.70 -3.47
CA GLY A 11 -15.82 2.51 -4.32
C GLY A 11 -14.97 1.36 -3.77
N LEU A 12 -15.24 0.13 -4.23
CA LEU A 12 -14.53 -1.08 -3.80
C LEU A 12 -13.00 -0.89 -3.87
N MET A 13 -12.50 -0.30 -4.96
CA MET A 13 -11.06 -0.02 -5.13
C MET A 13 -10.47 0.88 -4.04
N VAL A 14 -11.20 1.94 -3.67
CA VAL A 14 -10.71 2.88 -2.64
C VAL A 14 -10.72 2.22 -1.27
N LYS A 15 -11.75 1.42 -0.97
CA LYS A 15 -11.82 0.64 0.28
C LYS A 15 -10.73 -0.42 0.37
N THR A 16 -10.45 -1.12 -0.72
CA THR A 16 -9.35 -2.09 -0.76
C THR A 16 -8.00 -1.40 -0.58
N ALA A 17 -7.77 -0.26 -1.25
CA ALA A 17 -6.54 0.51 -1.07
C ALA A 17 -6.36 0.97 0.39
N GLN A 18 -7.43 1.46 1.01
CA GLN A 18 -7.44 1.88 2.42
C GLN A 18 -7.15 0.70 3.36
N ALA A 19 -7.70 -0.48 3.11
CA ALA A 19 -7.42 -1.67 3.93
C ALA A 19 -5.94 -2.12 3.85
N PHE A 20 -5.28 -1.94 2.70
CA PHE A 20 -3.84 -2.17 2.59
C PHE A 20 -3.02 -1.12 3.36
N GLU A 21 -3.44 0.14 3.37
CA GLU A 21 -2.79 1.20 4.17
C GLU A 21 -2.96 0.97 5.66
N GLU A 22 -4.16 0.59 6.11
CA GLU A 22 -4.44 0.27 7.50
C GLU A 22 -3.69 -1.01 7.94
N GLY A 23 -3.71 -2.07 7.13
CA GLY A 23 -3.00 -3.32 7.42
C GLY A 23 -1.48 -3.20 7.37
N GLY A 24 -0.95 -2.29 6.55
CA GLY A 24 0.49 -2.00 6.47
C GLY A 24 0.96 -0.93 7.46
N LYS A 25 0.05 -0.29 8.21
CA LYS A 25 0.37 0.88 9.04
C LYS A 25 1.48 0.61 10.05
N GLU A 26 1.41 -0.50 10.76
CA GLU A 26 2.43 -0.86 11.75
C GLU A 26 3.81 -1.09 11.10
N LEU A 27 3.81 -1.66 9.89
CA LEU A 27 4.99 -1.90 9.07
C LEU A 27 5.64 -0.58 8.62
N PHE A 28 4.83 0.40 8.18
CA PHE A 28 5.31 1.72 7.80
C PHE A 28 5.78 2.55 8.99
N ASP A 29 5.04 2.53 10.10
CA ASP A 29 5.41 3.24 11.32
C ASP A 29 6.75 2.71 11.86
N ARG A 30 6.97 1.39 11.78
CA ARG A 30 8.23 0.76 12.19
C ARG A 30 9.37 1.04 11.22
N GLU A 31 9.11 1.14 9.91
CA GLU A 31 10.12 1.57 8.93
C GLU A 31 10.59 2.99 9.24
N GLU A 32 9.66 3.89 9.47
CA GLU A 32 9.96 5.29 9.76
C GLU A 32 10.73 5.44 11.08
N ALA A 33 10.34 4.69 12.11
CA ALA A 33 11.05 4.67 13.38
C ALA A 33 12.49 4.16 13.22
N LEU A 34 12.69 3.02 12.57
CA LEU A 34 14.03 2.46 12.34
C LEU A 34 14.89 3.39 11.49
N ARG A 35 14.30 4.03 10.48
CA ARG A 35 14.99 4.98 9.63
C ARG A 35 15.48 6.21 10.41
N LYS A 36 14.67 6.72 11.35
CA LYS A 36 15.09 7.78 12.26
C LYS A 36 16.22 7.34 13.18
N GLU A 37 16.16 6.13 13.71
CA GLU A 37 17.24 5.57 14.54
C GLU A 37 18.54 5.36 13.78
N LEU A 38 18.47 4.86 12.55
CA LEU A 38 19.63 4.70 11.66
C LEU A 38 20.26 6.06 11.34
N ALA A 39 19.44 7.08 11.04
CA ALA A 39 19.90 8.44 10.76
C ALA A 39 20.52 9.15 11.97
N ALA A 40 20.06 8.83 13.19
CA ALA A 40 20.57 9.40 14.44
C ALA A 40 21.90 8.79 14.93
N GLY A 41 22.52 7.90 14.15
CA GLY A 41 23.77 7.23 14.49
C GLY A 41 23.67 5.71 14.63
N GLY A 42 22.49 5.12 14.43
CA GLY A 42 22.28 3.66 14.44
C GLY A 42 22.87 2.92 13.25
N SER A 43 23.43 3.62 12.25
CA SER A 43 24.02 3.01 11.04
C SER A 43 25.20 2.06 11.30
N SER A 44 25.76 2.04 12.51
CA SER A 44 26.83 1.11 12.91
C SER A 44 26.30 -0.16 13.57
N ASP A 45 25.00 -0.27 13.81
CA ASP A 45 24.37 -1.43 14.46
C ASP A 45 23.86 -2.42 13.39
N PRO A 46 24.49 -3.59 13.23
CA PRO A 46 24.12 -4.58 12.22
C PRO A 46 22.72 -5.17 12.46
N THR A 47 22.24 -5.18 13.71
CA THR A 47 20.90 -5.69 14.03
C THR A 47 19.82 -4.75 13.49
N LYS A 48 20.01 -3.43 13.64
CA LYS A 48 19.08 -2.43 13.09
C LYS A 48 19.07 -2.42 11.57
N LEU A 49 20.23 -2.62 10.94
CA LEU A 49 20.31 -2.74 9.49
C LEU A 49 19.58 -3.99 8.98
N ALA A 50 19.75 -5.14 9.64
CA ALA A 50 19.07 -6.37 9.28
C ALA A 50 17.55 -6.24 9.42
N GLU A 51 17.07 -5.63 10.52
CA GLU A 51 15.65 -5.39 10.74
C GLU A 51 15.07 -4.41 9.70
N TYR A 52 15.79 -3.33 9.38
CA TYR A 52 15.36 -2.41 8.32
C TYR A 52 15.27 -3.09 6.95
N GLN A 53 16.24 -3.94 6.60
CA GLN A 53 16.22 -4.70 5.35
C GLN A 53 15.05 -5.70 5.29
N ALA A 54 14.75 -6.38 6.40
CA ALA A 54 13.60 -7.27 6.49
C ALA A 54 12.28 -6.49 6.27
N LEU A 55 12.15 -5.33 6.92
CA LEU A 55 10.97 -4.47 6.79
C LEU A 55 10.76 -3.94 5.37
N ILE A 56 11.82 -3.49 4.71
CA ILE A 56 11.75 -3.01 3.31
C ILE A 56 11.34 -4.14 2.36
N SER A 57 11.81 -5.37 2.61
CA SER A 57 11.39 -6.55 1.85
C SER A 57 9.89 -6.81 2.00
N GLU A 58 9.37 -6.77 3.23
CA GLU A 58 7.94 -6.93 3.51
C GLU A 58 7.09 -5.80 2.88
N ILE A 59 7.54 -4.55 2.98
CA ILE A 59 6.88 -3.40 2.31
C ILE A 59 6.82 -3.62 0.80
N SER A 60 7.89 -4.12 0.19
CA SER A 60 7.91 -4.44 -1.24
C SER A 60 6.86 -5.50 -1.60
N ILE A 61 6.76 -6.57 -0.81
CA ILE A 61 5.73 -7.60 -0.98
C ILE A 61 4.33 -7.01 -0.84
N LEU A 62 4.08 -6.17 0.17
CA LEU A 62 2.80 -5.52 0.40
C LEU A 62 2.38 -4.65 -0.80
N ARG A 63 3.30 -3.84 -1.35
CA ARG A 63 3.04 -2.98 -2.52
C ARG A 63 2.76 -3.80 -3.79
N ASN A 64 3.47 -4.91 -3.97
CA ASN A 64 3.21 -5.85 -5.07
C ASN A 64 1.83 -6.54 -4.90
N ALA A 65 1.46 -6.91 -3.68
CA ALA A 65 0.14 -7.47 -3.37
C ALA A 65 -0.99 -6.45 -3.59
N GLN A 66 -0.79 -5.19 -3.19
CA GLN A 66 -1.74 -4.10 -3.41
C GLN A 66 -1.99 -3.87 -4.91
N SER A 67 -0.91 -3.72 -5.70
CA SER A 67 -1.04 -3.47 -7.14
C SER A 67 -1.65 -4.65 -7.91
N SER A 68 -1.28 -5.89 -7.58
CA SER A 68 -1.88 -7.09 -8.18
C SER A 68 -3.36 -7.25 -7.85
N THR A 69 -3.78 -6.89 -6.63
CA THR A 69 -5.17 -6.91 -6.20
C THR A 69 -6.02 -5.86 -6.93
N VAL A 70 -5.50 -4.62 -7.03
CA VAL A 70 -6.16 -3.54 -7.81
C VAL A 70 -6.30 -3.93 -9.28
N LYS A 71 -5.27 -4.57 -9.85
CA LYS A 71 -5.32 -5.09 -11.21
C LYS A 71 -6.41 -6.14 -11.37
N ALA A 72 -6.49 -7.12 -10.47
CA ALA A 72 -7.50 -8.18 -10.52
C ALA A 72 -8.92 -7.62 -10.50
N PHE A 73 -9.20 -6.65 -9.63
CA PHE A 73 -10.51 -5.97 -9.61
C PHE A 73 -10.79 -5.22 -10.92
N LYS A 74 -9.79 -4.56 -11.50
CA LYS A 74 -9.95 -3.82 -12.76
C LYS A 74 -10.24 -4.78 -13.92
N ASP A 75 -9.56 -5.91 -13.96
CA ASP A 75 -9.75 -6.94 -15.00
C ASP A 75 -11.14 -7.61 -14.86
N MET A 76 -11.61 -7.82 -13.63
CA MET A 76 -12.99 -8.27 -13.36
C MET A 76 -14.03 -7.25 -13.85
N ASP A 77 -13.86 -5.97 -13.49
CA ASP A 77 -14.77 -4.90 -13.92
C ASP A 77 -14.81 -4.78 -15.45
N ALA A 78 -13.65 -4.85 -16.11
CA ALA A 78 -13.56 -4.84 -17.56
C ALA A 78 -14.27 -6.04 -18.20
N THR A 79 -14.16 -7.24 -17.59
CA THR A 79 -14.85 -8.45 -18.05
C THR A 79 -16.36 -8.33 -17.90
N ILE A 80 -16.84 -7.81 -16.76
CA ILE A 80 -18.26 -7.54 -16.53
C ILE A 80 -18.79 -6.60 -17.62
N VAL A 81 -18.14 -5.45 -17.82
CA VAL A 81 -18.54 -4.46 -18.83
C VAL A 81 -18.52 -5.06 -20.24
N ALA A 82 -17.53 -5.89 -20.58
CA ALA A 82 -17.44 -6.54 -21.87
C ALA A 82 -18.61 -7.51 -22.14
N ASN A 83 -19.13 -8.19 -21.11
CA ASN A 83 -20.29 -9.09 -21.24
C ASN A 83 -21.63 -8.34 -21.37
N PHE A 84 -21.68 -7.05 -21.00
CA PHE A 84 -22.84 -6.18 -21.20
C PHE A 84 -22.80 -5.39 -22.52
N ARG A 85 -21.87 -5.72 -23.40
CA ARG A 85 -21.63 -5.02 -24.66
C ARG A 85 -22.41 -5.62 -25.82
#